data_AF-A0A6G8DIJ2-F1
#
_entry.id   AF-A0A6G8DIJ2-F1
#
_cell.length_a   1.000
_cell.length_b   1.000
_cell.length_c   1.000
_cell.angle_alpha   90.00
_cell.angle_beta   90.00
_cell.angle_gamma   90.00
#
_symmetry.space_group_name_H-M   'P 1'
#
loop_
_entity.id
_entity.type
_entity.pdbx_description
1 polymer ?
#
loop_
_entity_poly.entity_id
_entity_poly.type
_entity_poly.pdbx_seq_one_letter_code
_entity_poly.pdbx_strand_id
1 'polypeptide(L)'
;MPSQSWEQELITNRKWAFNGPWFSGYKGQVAFSIEGIHTKQPSQTLNFLHPKAFEIAVLGYLTASEGHSLYDEGKMIPGYRAPLNWTPLNFLPVPAVQFDMLMAPPGCRHRLAFFPVSRDRLIHLRFDYWQACTGSQEVQDQKINPKPMQDLIDNIIRSIQLTPSPELEAELTEIRKICPVLSVSPECAPLKWPADVDKDGITILEYDKRRYATPGY
;
A
#
# COMPACT_ATOMS: atom_id res chain seq x y z
N MET A 1 -3.15 7.70 17.93
CA MET A 1 -2.38 8.06 16.71
C MET A 1 -2.04 6.78 16.00
N PRO A 2 -1.99 6.73 14.64
CA PRO A 2 -1.37 5.62 13.92
C PRO A 2 -0.06 5.26 14.60
N SER A 3 0.31 3.96 14.63
CA SER A 3 1.53 3.55 15.31
C SER A 3 2.68 4.38 14.75
N GLN A 4 3.29 5.22 15.58
CA GLN A 4 4.39 6.10 15.16
C GLN A 4 5.70 5.33 14.93
N SER A 5 5.61 4.05 14.59
CA SER A 5 6.72 3.12 14.38
C SER A 5 7.33 3.23 12.98
N TRP A 6 6.63 3.88 12.05
CA TRP A 6 7.11 4.16 10.69
C TRP A 6 7.32 5.65 10.47
N GLU A 7 8.34 5.96 9.68
CA GLU A 7 8.60 7.26 9.09
C GLU A 7 8.38 7.19 7.58
N GLN A 8 7.87 8.29 7.03
CA GLN A 8 7.52 8.43 5.63
C GLN A 8 7.98 9.78 5.11
N GLU A 9 8.51 9.79 3.90
CA GLU A 9 8.93 10.99 3.19
C GLU A 9 8.28 10.99 1.80
N LEU A 10 7.52 12.05 1.51
CA LEU A 10 6.89 12.22 0.20
C LEU A 10 7.96 12.60 -0.83
N ILE A 11 8.12 11.75 -1.85
CA ILE A 11 9.05 12.00 -2.96
C ILE A 11 8.36 12.83 -4.03
N THR A 12 7.14 12.43 -4.41
CA THR A 12 6.37 13.14 -5.44
C THR A 12 4.89 12.83 -5.33
N ASN A 13 4.06 13.74 -5.84
CA ASN A 13 2.64 13.53 -6.01
C ASN A 13 2.15 14.07 -7.35
N ARG A 14 1.06 13.50 -7.86
CA ARG A 14 0.40 13.95 -9.08
C ARG A 14 -1.08 13.63 -9.06
N LYS A 15 -1.87 14.41 -9.81
CA LYS A 15 -3.29 14.16 -10.02
C LYS A 15 -3.63 14.23 -11.50
N TRP A 16 -4.53 13.37 -11.93
CA TRP A 16 -5.12 13.38 -13.27
C TRP A 16 -6.63 13.46 -13.16
N ALA A 17 -7.22 14.43 -13.83
CA ALA A 17 -8.67 14.54 -13.98
C ALA A 17 -9.11 13.81 -15.24
N PHE A 18 -10.19 13.04 -15.12
CA PHE A 18 -10.85 12.36 -16.23
C PHE A 18 -12.09 13.16 -16.58
N ASN A 19 -12.09 13.78 -17.75
CA ASN A 19 -13.23 14.53 -18.27
C ASN A 19 -13.93 13.72 -19.36
N GLY A 20 -15.25 13.81 -19.41
CA GLY A 20 -16.01 13.17 -20.47
C GLY A 20 -16.04 14.03 -21.74
N PRO A 21 -16.80 13.58 -22.77
CA PRO A 21 -17.06 14.36 -23.97
C PRO A 21 -17.68 15.73 -23.66
N TRP A 22 -17.73 16.59 -24.69
CA TRP A 22 -18.31 17.93 -24.60
C TRP A 22 -19.62 17.94 -23.80
N PHE A 23 -19.73 18.91 -22.89
CA PHE A 23 -20.88 19.13 -21.99
C PHE A 23 -21.13 18.06 -20.90
N SER A 24 -20.31 17.00 -20.81
CA SER A 24 -20.49 15.96 -19.79
C SER A 24 -19.67 16.17 -18.50
N GLY A 25 -18.73 17.12 -18.53
CA GLY A 25 -17.96 17.59 -17.38
C GLY A 25 -16.94 16.58 -16.81
N TYR A 26 -16.57 16.82 -15.56
CA TYR A 26 -15.66 16.01 -14.77
C TYR A 26 -16.28 14.65 -14.43
N LYS A 27 -15.53 13.57 -14.64
CA LYS A 27 -15.99 12.18 -14.44
C LYS A 27 -15.26 11.47 -13.31
N GLY A 28 -14.08 11.92 -12.91
CA GLY A 28 -13.33 11.31 -11.83
C GLY A 28 -11.89 11.75 -11.83
N GLN A 29 -11.11 11.16 -10.93
CA GLN A 29 -9.68 11.42 -10.84
C GLN A 29 -8.89 10.22 -10.40
N VAL A 30 -7.61 10.26 -10.72
CA VAL A 30 -6.56 9.47 -10.07
C VAL A 30 -5.62 10.45 -9.38
N ALA A 31 -5.45 10.29 -8.06
CA ALA A 31 -4.36 10.89 -7.31
C ALA A 31 -3.28 9.84 -7.08
N PHE A 32 -2.03 10.28 -7.11
CA PHE A 32 -0.84 9.45 -7.02
C PHE A 32 0.17 10.08 -6.08
N SER A 33 0.76 9.26 -5.21
CA SER A 33 1.96 9.61 -4.45
C SER A 33 3.00 8.50 -4.52
N ILE A 34 4.27 8.91 -4.41
CA ILE A 34 5.40 8.03 -4.10
C ILE A 34 5.98 8.50 -2.78
N GLU A 35 6.13 7.57 -1.85
CA GLU A 35 6.71 7.79 -0.54
C GLU A 35 7.86 6.83 -0.32
N GLY A 36 8.96 7.33 0.26
CA GLY A 36 9.97 6.48 0.90
C GLY A 36 9.54 6.21 2.34
N ILE A 37 9.52 4.95 2.74
CA ILE A 37 9.11 4.54 4.08
C ILE A 37 10.18 3.66 4.74
N HIS A 38 10.33 3.81 6.05
CA HIS A 38 11.19 2.94 6.87
C HIS A 38 10.69 2.90 8.31
N THR A 39 11.12 1.89 9.07
CA THR A 39 10.83 1.84 10.51
C THR A 39 11.69 2.86 11.25
N LYS A 40 11.18 3.45 12.33
CA LYS A 40 11.96 4.33 13.23
C LYS A 40 13.09 3.60 13.94
N GLN A 41 12.88 2.32 14.20
CA GLN A 41 13.87 1.42 14.76
C GLN A 41 14.19 0.38 13.69
N PRO A 42 15.28 0.58 12.92
CA PRO A 42 15.71 -0.38 11.93
C PRO A 42 15.97 -1.73 12.60
N SER A 43 15.29 -2.77 12.12
CA SER A 43 15.54 -4.12 12.61
C SER A 43 16.89 -4.60 12.10
N GLN A 44 17.76 -5.04 13.01
CA GLN A 44 19.05 -5.63 12.63
C GLN A 44 18.88 -6.98 11.94
N THR A 45 17.74 -7.65 12.10
CA THR A 45 17.51 -9.00 11.58
C THR A 45 16.73 -9.01 10.26
N LEU A 46 15.84 -8.04 10.06
CA LEU A 46 15.06 -7.95 8.82
C LEU A 46 15.90 -7.32 7.71
N ASN A 47 15.79 -7.92 6.53
CA ASN A 47 16.29 -7.35 5.29
C ASN A 47 15.17 -7.36 4.27
N PHE A 48 14.65 -6.18 3.92
CA PHE A 48 13.54 -6.01 3.00
C PHE A 48 13.85 -6.43 1.57
N LEU A 49 15.12 -6.67 1.21
CA LEU A 49 15.48 -7.28 -0.06
C LEU A 49 15.19 -8.79 -0.10
N HIS A 50 14.94 -9.42 1.06
CA HIS A 50 14.51 -10.81 1.14
C HIS A 50 12.97 -10.91 1.04
N PRO A 51 12.38 -11.73 0.14
CA PRO A 51 10.95 -11.74 -0.13
C PRO A 51 10.04 -11.89 1.09
N LYS A 52 10.35 -12.83 2.01
CA LYS A 52 9.56 -13.02 3.23
C LYS A 52 9.61 -11.83 4.19
N ALA A 53 10.77 -11.21 4.32
CA ALA A 53 10.93 -10.04 5.19
C ALA A 53 10.26 -8.80 4.56
N PHE A 54 10.31 -8.68 3.24
CA PHE A 54 9.55 -7.70 2.48
C PHE A 54 8.04 -7.82 2.72
N GLU A 55 7.46 -9.01 2.58
CA GLU A 55 6.03 -9.23 2.82
C GLU A 55 5.61 -8.84 4.24
N ILE A 56 6.39 -9.28 5.23
CA ILE A 56 6.17 -8.94 6.64
C ILE A 56 6.21 -7.42 6.83
N ALA A 57 7.16 -6.73 6.21
CA ALA A 57 7.28 -5.28 6.29
C ALA A 57 6.09 -4.55 5.65
N VAL A 58 5.65 -4.99 4.47
CA VAL A 58 4.47 -4.43 3.78
C VAL A 58 3.21 -4.60 4.62
N LEU A 59 2.95 -5.81 5.13
CA LEU A 59 1.77 -6.09 5.95
C LEU A 59 1.80 -5.37 7.31
N GLY A 60 2.99 -5.26 7.91
CA GLY A 60 3.23 -4.47 9.12
C GLY A 60 2.93 -3.00 8.89
N TYR A 61 3.46 -2.41 7.81
CA TYR A 61 3.19 -1.02 7.42
C TYR A 61 1.70 -0.76 7.18
N LEU A 62 1.01 -1.63 6.44
CA LEU A 62 -0.44 -1.47 6.21
C LEU A 62 -1.24 -1.47 7.51
N THR A 63 -0.89 -2.36 8.44
CA THR A 63 -1.58 -2.44 9.74
C THR A 63 -1.27 -1.21 10.59
N ALA A 64 -0.02 -0.75 10.58
CA ALA A 64 0.41 0.49 11.23
C ALA A 64 -0.38 1.71 10.73
N SER A 65 -0.56 1.81 9.42
CA SER A 65 -1.17 2.97 8.77
C SER A 65 -2.70 2.95 8.80
N GLU A 66 -3.33 1.83 8.49
CA GLU A 66 -4.79 1.74 8.27
C GLU A 66 -5.48 0.71 9.18
N GLY A 67 -4.74 -0.20 9.81
CA GLY A 67 -5.31 -1.32 10.57
C GLY A 67 -6.13 -0.95 11.79
N HIS A 68 -5.88 0.23 12.36
CA HIS A 68 -6.60 0.75 13.53
C HIS A 68 -7.84 1.59 13.16
N SER A 69 -8.02 1.90 11.88
CA SER A 69 -9.11 2.74 11.41
C SER A 69 -10.44 1.99 11.50
N LEU A 70 -11.44 2.60 12.14
CA LEU A 70 -12.79 2.06 12.30
C LEU A 70 -13.80 2.97 11.61
N TYR A 71 -14.65 2.36 10.78
CA TYR A 71 -15.81 3.03 10.19
C TYR A 71 -16.97 3.12 11.19
N ASP A 72 -17.19 2.04 11.95
CA ASP A 72 -18.18 1.98 13.02
C ASP A 72 -17.51 1.39 14.27
N GLU A 73 -17.20 2.24 15.24
CA GLU A 73 -16.57 1.82 16.50
C GLU A 73 -17.47 0.90 17.33
N GLY A 74 -18.79 1.10 17.29
CA GLY A 74 -19.74 0.31 18.08
C GLY A 74 -19.85 -1.12 17.59
N LYS A 75 -19.65 -1.33 16.28
CA LYS A 75 -19.67 -2.65 15.64
C LYS A 75 -18.29 -3.19 15.30
N MET A 76 -17.22 -2.47 15.63
CA MET A 76 -15.83 -2.82 15.29
C MET A 76 -15.64 -3.09 13.79
N ILE A 77 -16.30 -2.30 12.94
CA ILE A 77 -16.20 -2.44 11.49
C ILE A 77 -14.95 -1.69 11.04
N PRO A 78 -13.96 -2.38 10.42
CA PRO A 78 -12.74 -1.72 9.96
C PRO A 78 -13.06 -0.72 8.85
N GLY A 79 -12.34 0.41 8.87
CA GLY A 79 -12.43 1.45 7.85
C GLY A 79 -11.87 1.02 6.51
N TYR A 80 -11.04 -0.02 6.48
CA TYR A 80 -10.38 -0.53 5.28
C TYR A 80 -10.35 -2.05 5.22
N ARG A 81 -10.15 -2.57 4.02
CA ARG A 81 -9.86 -3.98 3.74
C ARG A 81 -8.72 -4.08 2.75
N ALA A 82 -7.62 -4.73 3.15
CA ALA A 82 -6.43 -4.97 2.34
C ALA A 82 -5.62 -6.16 2.92
N PRO A 83 -4.67 -6.73 2.16
CA PRO A 83 -4.53 -6.59 0.71
C PRO A 83 -5.62 -7.35 -0.06
N LEU A 84 -6.03 -6.83 -1.22
CA LEU A 84 -6.95 -7.47 -2.17
C LEU A 84 -6.25 -7.62 -3.52
N ASN A 85 -6.56 -8.65 -4.31
CA ASN A 85 -5.94 -8.85 -5.63
C ASN A 85 -4.39 -8.82 -5.59
N TRP A 86 -3.81 -9.49 -4.59
CA TRP A 86 -2.37 -9.57 -4.40
C TRP A 86 -1.66 -10.09 -5.65
N THR A 87 -0.75 -9.29 -6.21
CA THR A 87 -0.08 -9.60 -7.48
C THR A 87 1.42 -9.31 -7.38
N PRO A 88 2.29 -10.32 -7.49
CA PRO A 88 3.74 -10.13 -7.58
C PRO A 88 4.14 -9.31 -8.82
N LEU A 89 5.10 -8.39 -8.67
CA LEU A 89 5.64 -7.59 -9.77
C LEU A 89 7.02 -8.11 -10.20
N ASN A 90 7.03 -9.07 -11.12
CA ASN A 90 8.25 -9.80 -11.50
C ASN A 90 9.17 -9.06 -12.49
N PHE A 91 8.79 -7.87 -12.96
CA PHE A 91 9.61 -7.09 -13.89
C PHE A 91 10.70 -6.25 -13.19
N LEU A 92 10.65 -6.13 -11.86
CA LEU A 92 11.67 -5.45 -11.07
C LEU A 92 12.76 -6.42 -10.61
N PRO A 93 14.01 -5.96 -10.43
CA PRO A 93 15.13 -6.81 -10.00
C PRO A 93 15.09 -7.19 -8.50
N VAL A 94 14.08 -6.70 -7.77
CA VAL A 94 13.85 -6.82 -6.33
C VAL A 94 12.46 -7.42 -6.06
N PRO A 95 12.19 -7.94 -4.85
CA PRO A 95 10.83 -8.33 -4.47
C PRO A 95 9.88 -7.15 -4.60
N ALA A 96 8.75 -7.34 -5.26
CA ALA A 96 7.80 -6.27 -5.48
C ALA A 96 6.38 -6.81 -5.58
N VAL A 97 5.42 -6.01 -5.16
CA VAL A 97 4.01 -6.40 -5.12
C VAL A 97 3.10 -5.21 -5.42
N GLN A 98 1.96 -5.49 -6.05
CA GLN A 98 0.81 -4.60 -6.08
C GLN A 98 -0.42 -5.29 -5.51
N PHE A 99 -1.33 -4.51 -4.96
CA PHE A 99 -2.64 -4.96 -4.49
C PHE A 99 -3.61 -3.79 -4.37
N ASP A 100 -4.89 -4.11 -4.27
CA ASP A 100 -5.95 -3.16 -4.03
C ASP A 100 -6.26 -3.05 -2.52
N MET A 101 -6.75 -1.88 -2.12
CA MET A 101 -7.30 -1.62 -0.80
C MET A 101 -8.64 -0.89 -0.97
N LEU A 102 -9.65 -1.36 -0.23
CA LEU A 102 -10.99 -0.80 -0.26
C LEU A 102 -11.28 -0.09 1.06
N MET A 103 -11.76 1.14 0.98
CA MET A 103 -12.34 1.86 2.10
C MET A 103 -13.80 1.45 2.32
N ALA A 104 -14.25 1.43 3.57
CA ALA A 104 -15.65 1.19 3.90
C ALA A 104 -16.58 2.21 3.18
N PRO A 105 -17.74 1.78 2.65
CA PRO A 105 -18.65 2.68 1.93
C PRO A 105 -19.14 3.86 2.76
N PRO A 106 -19.30 5.06 2.18
CA PRO A 106 -18.98 5.45 0.80
C PRO A 106 -17.48 5.76 0.64
N GLY A 107 -16.73 4.81 0.07
CA GLY A 107 -15.27 4.81 0.12
C GLY A 107 -14.60 5.05 -1.22
N CYS A 108 -13.32 5.42 -1.17
CA CYS A 108 -12.42 5.48 -2.31
C CYS A 108 -11.80 4.10 -2.57
N ARG A 109 -11.36 3.85 -3.81
CA ARG A 109 -10.53 2.69 -4.13
C ARG A 109 -9.07 3.11 -4.14
N HIS A 110 -8.24 2.24 -3.59
CA HIS A 110 -6.81 2.42 -3.55
C HIS A 110 -6.14 1.28 -4.30
N ARG A 111 -5.14 1.59 -5.13
CA ARG A 111 -4.18 0.62 -5.63
C ARG A 111 -2.81 0.98 -5.06
N LEU A 112 -2.17 0.01 -4.43
CA LEU A 112 -0.88 0.19 -3.79
C LEU A 112 0.16 -0.68 -4.48
N ALA A 113 1.40 -0.19 -4.57
CA ALA A 113 2.54 -0.97 -4.99
C ALA A 113 3.75 -0.71 -4.09
N PHE A 114 4.52 -1.75 -3.81
CA PHE A 114 5.68 -1.71 -2.94
C PHE A 114 6.88 -2.40 -3.59
N PHE A 115 8.07 -1.86 -3.34
CA PHE A 115 9.35 -2.51 -3.61
C PHE A 115 10.45 -1.93 -2.72
N PRO A 116 11.46 -2.70 -2.31
CA PRO A 116 12.56 -2.21 -1.50
C PRO A 116 13.60 -1.47 -2.34
N VAL A 117 14.26 -0.50 -1.71
CA VAL A 117 15.41 0.24 -2.30
C VAL A 117 16.69 0.11 -1.47
N SER A 118 16.58 -0.42 -0.25
CA SER A 118 17.68 -0.83 0.62
C SER A 118 17.21 -1.96 1.53
N ARG A 119 18.11 -2.41 2.41
CA ARG A 119 17.81 -3.37 3.48
C ARG A 119 16.63 -2.97 4.38
N ASP A 120 16.42 -1.68 4.59
CA ASP A 120 15.55 -1.12 5.62
C ASP A 120 14.58 -0.05 5.10
N ARG A 121 14.57 0.22 3.78
CA ARG A 121 13.70 1.22 3.15
C ARG A 121 12.88 0.61 2.03
N LEU A 122 11.62 0.99 2.00
CA LEU A 122 10.69 0.65 0.94
C LEU A 122 10.25 1.90 0.20
N ILE A 123 9.90 1.71 -1.06
CA ILE A 123 9.12 2.66 -1.83
C ILE A 123 7.68 2.19 -1.82
N HIS A 124 6.78 3.11 -1.47
CA HIS A 124 5.34 2.95 -1.41
C HIS A 124 4.71 3.84 -2.49
N LEU A 125 3.96 3.24 -3.40
CA LEU A 125 3.15 3.96 -4.38
C LEU A 125 1.70 3.81 -3.98
N ARG A 126 1.00 4.95 -3.86
CA ARG A 126 -0.43 4.99 -3.57
C ARG A 126 -1.16 5.66 -4.72
N PHE A 127 -2.17 4.97 -5.23
CA PHE A 127 -3.11 5.50 -6.21
C PHE A 127 -4.49 5.55 -5.59
N ASP A 128 -5.03 6.75 -5.37
CA ASP A 128 -6.41 6.96 -4.94
C ASP A 128 -7.26 7.32 -6.15
N TYR A 129 -8.33 6.58 -6.42
CA TYR A 129 -9.18 6.87 -7.58
C TYR A 129 -10.67 6.69 -7.28
N TRP A 130 -11.47 7.58 -7.86
CA TRP A 130 -12.91 7.62 -7.66
C TRP A 130 -13.63 8.25 -8.84
N GLN A 131 -14.93 7.96 -8.95
CA GLN A 131 -15.80 8.50 -9.97
C GLN A 131 -16.70 9.58 -9.41
N ALA A 132 -16.89 10.64 -10.19
CA ALA A 132 -17.71 11.79 -9.83
C ALA A 132 -19.21 11.50 -9.97
N CYS A 133 -19.70 10.53 -9.21
CA CYS A 133 -21.11 10.17 -9.17
C CYS A 133 -21.51 9.54 -7.84
N THR A 134 -22.80 9.60 -7.52
CA THR A 134 -23.37 9.04 -6.30
C THR A 134 -23.92 7.63 -6.53
N GLY A 135 -23.94 6.85 -5.45
CA GLY A 135 -24.44 5.48 -5.41
C GLY A 135 -23.42 4.51 -4.82
N SER A 136 -23.79 3.23 -4.77
CA SER A 136 -22.84 2.15 -4.45
C SER A 136 -21.74 2.06 -5.51
N GLN A 137 -20.66 1.34 -5.20
CA GLN A 137 -19.53 1.12 -6.11
C GLN A 137 -20.01 0.59 -7.47
N GLU A 138 -20.93 -0.38 -7.46
CA GLU A 138 -21.48 -1.00 -8.66
C GLU A 138 -22.27 0.00 -9.51
N VAL A 139 -23.07 0.85 -8.85
CA VAL A 139 -23.82 1.92 -9.52
C VAL A 139 -22.88 2.96 -10.12
N GLN A 140 -21.80 3.31 -9.41
CA GLN A 140 -20.80 4.23 -9.91
C GLN A 140 -20.06 3.66 -11.11
N ASP A 141 -19.64 2.39 -11.06
CA ASP A 141 -18.93 1.70 -12.15
C ASP A 141 -19.81 1.57 -13.40
N GLN A 142 -21.13 1.41 -13.24
CA GLN A 142 -22.09 1.41 -14.36
C GLN A 142 -22.27 2.80 -14.98
N LYS A 143 -22.32 3.87 -14.18
CA LYS A 143 -22.48 5.25 -14.66
C LYS A 143 -21.21 5.80 -15.30
N ILE A 144 -20.07 5.51 -14.70
CA ILE A 144 -18.75 5.98 -15.09
C ILE A 144 -17.79 4.80 -15.03
N ASN A 145 -17.45 4.31 -16.21
CA ASN A 145 -16.53 3.19 -16.36
C ASN A 145 -15.17 3.52 -15.69
N PRO A 146 -14.71 2.71 -14.72
CA PRO A 146 -13.44 2.96 -14.03
C PRO A 146 -12.21 2.56 -14.85
N LYS A 147 -12.40 1.80 -15.94
CA LYS A 147 -11.31 1.22 -16.73
C LYS A 147 -10.26 2.25 -17.19
N PRO A 148 -10.60 3.45 -17.70
CA PRO A 148 -9.58 4.43 -18.07
C PRO A 148 -8.65 4.85 -16.92
N MET A 149 -9.18 4.92 -15.69
CA MET A 149 -8.39 5.22 -14.50
C MET A 149 -7.51 4.04 -14.10
N GLN A 150 -8.05 2.82 -14.16
CA GLN A 150 -7.30 1.59 -13.90
C GLN A 150 -6.18 1.37 -14.91
N ASP A 151 -6.45 1.59 -16.20
CA ASP A 151 -5.47 1.49 -17.28
C ASP A 151 -4.34 2.50 -17.08
N LEU A 152 -4.63 3.75 -16.65
CA LEU A 152 -3.59 4.72 -16.30
C LEU A 152 -2.72 4.21 -15.16
N ILE A 153 -3.32 3.70 -14.08
CA ILE A 153 -2.58 3.19 -12.91
C ILE A 153 -1.68 2.01 -13.33
N ASP A 154 -2.23 1.04 -14.06
CA ASP A 154 -1.49 -0.14 -14.52
C ASP A 154 -0.36 0.23 -15.47
N ASN A 155 -0.57 1.21 -16.35
CA ASN A 155 0.47 1.72 -17.23
C ASN A 155 1.59 2.42 -16.45
N ILE A 156 1.26 3.21 -15.42
CA ILE A 156 2.27 3.84 -14.57
C ILE A 156 3.09 2.76 -13.85
N ILE A 157 2.43 1.79 -13.21
CA ILE A 157 3.12 0.71 -12.48
C ILE A 157 4.05 -0.08 -13.41
N ARG A 158 3.57 -0.48 -14.59
CA ARG A 158 4.37 -1.22 -15.58
C ARG A 158 5.51 -0.39 -16.18
N SER A 159 5.44 0.94 -16.12
CA SER A 159 6.50 1.82 -16.62
C SER A 159 7.64 2.03 -15.62
N ILE A 160 7.50 1.56 -14.37
CA ILE A 160 8.52 1.71 -13.34
C ILE A 160 9.76 0.91 -13.73
N GLN A 161 10.90 1.57 -13.66
CA GLN A 161 12.21 0.96 -13.82
C GLN A 161 13.03 1.24 -12.56
N LEU A 162 13.69 0.22 -12.05
CA LEU A 162 14.63 0.34 -10.95
C LEU A 162 16.02 0.04 -11.49
N THR A 163 16.92 1.01 -11.38
CA THR A 163 18.35 0.84 -11.68
C THR A 163 19.09 0.68 -10.35
N PRO A 164 19.55 -0.53 -10.01
CA PRO A 164 20.25 -0.77 -8.76
C PRO A 164 21.58 -0.02 -8.69
N SER A 165 21.90 0.52 -7.52
CA SER A 165 23.25 1.01 -7.24
C SER A 165 24.21 -0.18 -7.07
N PRO A 166 25.54 0.02 -7.18
CA PRO A 166 26.51 -1.04 -6.94
C PRO A 166 26.34 -1.74 -5.58
N GLU A 167 25.97 -0.98 -4.54
CA GLU A 167 25.72 -1.48 -3.19
C GLU A 167 24.48 -2.38 -3.15
N LEU A 168 23.38 -1.92 -3.77
CA LEU A 168 22.15 -2.71 -3.85
C LEU A 168 22.35 -4.00 -4.65
N GLU A 169 23.08 -3.94 -5.76
CA GLU A 169 23.35 -5.13 -6.59
C GLU A 169 24.24 -6.15 -5.84
N ALA A 170 25.20 -5.67 -5.03
CA ALA A 170 26.00 -6.52 -4.18
C ALA A 170 25.15 -7.25 -3.13
N GLU A 171 24.24 -6.53 -2.44
CA GLU A 171 23.32 -7.13 -1.47
C GLU A 171 22.36 -8.14 -2.13
N LEU A 172 21.79 -7.80 -3.29
CA LEU A 172 20.92 -8.70 -4.04
C LEU A 172 21.67 -9.96 -4.49
N THR A 173 22.94 -9.84 -4.86
CA THR A 173 23.78 -10.99 -5.22
C THR A 173 23.96 -11.94 -4.05
N GLU A 174 24.22 -11.43 -2.84
CA GLU A 174 24.32 -12.27 -1.64
C GLU A 174 22.99 -12.95 -1.30
N ILE A 175 21.88 -12.22 -1.41
CA ILE A 175 20.55 -12.79 -1.16
C ILE A 175 20.20 -13.87 -2.18
N ARG A 176 20.54 -13.68 -3.45
CA ARG A 176 20.30 -14.65 -4.53
C ARG A 176 21.02 -15.98 -4.31
N LYS A 177 22.12 -16.01 -3.55
CA LYS A 177 22.79 -17.27 -3.15
C LYS A 177 21.91 -18.14 -2.24
N ILE A 178 21.08 -17.50 -1.41
CA ILE A 178 20.20 -18.17 -0.43
C ILE A 178 18.78 -18.32 -1.01
N CYS A 179 18.32 -17.32 -1.76
CA CYS A 179 17.00 -17.23 -2.34
C CYS A 179 17.12 -16.83 -3.83
N PRO A 180 17.29 -17.81 -4.74
CA PRO A 180 17.50 -17.52 -6.16
C PRO A 180 16.33 -16.79 -6.83
N VAL A 181 15.12 -16.98 -6.32
CA VAL A 181 13.89 -16.38 -6.83
C VAL A 181 13.40 -15.34 -5.83
N LEU A 182 13.49 -14.06 -6.19
CA LEU A 182 13.10 -12.93 -5.33
C LEU A 182 11.59 -12.59 -5.41
N SER A 183 10.76 -13.51 -5.91
CA SER A 183 9.32 -13.30 -5.97
C SER A 183 8.69 -13.40 -4.58
N VAL A 184 7.70 -12.55 -4.33
CA VAL A 184 6.77 -12.70 -3.21
C VAL A 184 5.80 -13.87 -3.49
N SER A 185 5.06 -14.25 -2.46
CA SER A 185 4.00 -15.24 -2.49
C SER A 185 2.97 -14.91 -3.56
N PRO A 186 2.41 -15.92 -4.24
CA PRO A 186 1.46 -15.71 -5.33
C PRO A 186 0.11 -15.16 -4.84
N GLU A 187 -0.23 -15.42 -3.57
CA GLU A 187 -1.47 -14.99 -2.96
C GLU A 187 -1.23 -14.54 -1.51
N CYS A 188 -2.04 -13.58 -1.07
CA CYS A 188 -2.06 -13.11 0.31
C CYS A 188 -3.51 -12.79 0.69
N ALA A 189 -3.99 -13.38 1.78
CA ALA A 189 -5.34 -13.14 2.27
C ALA A 189 -5.44 -11.73 2.90
N PRO A 190 -6.61 -11.08 2.85
CA PRO A 190 -6.82 -9.82 3.55
C PRO A 190 -6.51 -9.94 5.05
N LEU A 191 -5.90 -8.89 5.60
CA LEU A 191 -5.58 -8.79 7.01
C LEU A 191 -6.86 -8.73 7.85
N LYS A 192 -6.79 -9.34 9.04
CA LYS A 192 -7.87 -9.27 10.02
C LYS A 192 -7.78 -7.94 10.76
N TRP A 193 -8.49 -6.94 10.26
CA TRP A 193 -8.63 -5.63 10.90
C TRP A 193 -9.99 -5.51 11.61
N PRO A 194 -10.08 -4.75 12.71
CA PRO A 194 -9.06 -3.86 13.25
C PRO A 194 -7.89 -4.60 13.95
N ALA A 195 -6.68 -4.06 13.80
CA ALA A 195 -5.46 -4.56 14.44
C ALA A 195 -4.45 -3.43 14.65
N ASP A 196 -3.44 -3.70 15.48
CA ASP A 196 -2.35 -2.79 15.78
C ASP A 196 -1.00 -3.38 15.38
N VAL A 197 0.06 -2.60 15.49
CA VAL A 197 1.43 -3.11 15.48
C VAL A 197 2.17 -2.72 16.75
N ASP A 198 3.19 -3.49 17.11
CA ASP A 198 4.11 -3.14 18.18
C ASP A 198 5.00 -1.95 17.80
N LYS A 199 5.83 -1.50 18.75
CA LYS A 199 6.78 -0.40 18.58
C LYS A 199 7.80 -0.65 17.46
N ASP A 200 8.02 -1.91 17.10
CA ASP A 200 8.87 -2.30 15.96
C ASP A 200 8.24 -1.95 14.61
N GLY A 201 6.92 -1.70 14.55
CA GLY A 201 6.17 -1.42 13.33
C GLY A 201 5.88 -2.64 12.47
N ILE A 202 6.24 -3.84 12.92
CA ILE A 202 6.21 -5.07 12.15
C ILE A 202 5.30 -6.10 12.81
N THR A 203 5.42 -6.27 14.12
CA THR A 203 4.68 -7.30 14.84
C THR A 203 3.21 -6.88 14.98
N ILE A 204 2.31 -7.59 14.29
CA ILE A 204 0.88 -7.33 14.34
C ILE A 204 0.31 -7.82 15.68
N LEU A 205 -0.46 -6.96 16.33
CA LEU A 205 -1.11 -7.17 17.62
C LEU A 205 -2.62 -7.07 17.48
N GLU A 206 -3.35 -7.67 18.42
CA GLU A 206 -4.79 -7.44 18.53
C GLU A 206 -5.09 -5.97 18.83
N TYR A 207 -6.21 -5.48 18.31
CA TYR A 207 -6.62 -4.10 18.48
C TYR A 207 -6.94 -3.77 19.96
N ASP A 208 -6.30 -2.72 20.49
CA ASP A 208 -6.60 -2.18 21.82
C ASP A 208 -6.89 -0.68 21.75
N LYS A 209 -8.17 -0.32 21.93
CA LYS A 209 -8.64 1.08 21.93
C LYS A 209 -7.89 1.96 22.92
N ARG A 210 -7.37 1.41 24.04
CA ARG A 210 -6.66 2.20 25.06
C ARG A 210 -5.36 2.81 24.54
N ARG A 211 -4.74 2.21 23.52
CA ARG A 211 -3.52 2.73 22.88
C ARG A 211 -3.76 4.02 22.10
N TYR A 212 -5.01 4.32 21.79
CA TYR A 212 -5.44 5.49 21.02
C TYR A 212 -6.16 6.54 21.87
N ALA A 213 -6.41 6.26 23.14
CA ALA A 213 -6.97 7.24 24.06
C ALA A 213 -5.95 8.38 24.23
N THR A 214 -6.33 9.60 23.81
CA THR A 214 -5.56 10.80 24.14
C THR A 214 -5.49 10.95 25.67
N PRO A 215 -4.33 11.32 26.25
CA PRO A 215 -4.29 11.71 27.65
C PRO A 215 -5.32 12.82 27.86
N GLY A 216 -6.21 12.65 28.83
CA GLY A 216 -7.17 13.69 29.20
C GLY A 216 -6.41 14.97 29.58
N TYR A 217 -6.70 16.07 28.89
CA TYR A 217 -6.27 17.40 29.28
C TYR A 217 -7.10 17.90 30.46
#